data_AF-A0AAU3ISI3-F1
#
_entry.id   AF-A0AAU3ISI3-F1
#
_cell.length_a   1.000
_cell.length_b   1.000
_cell.length_c   1.000
_cell.angle_alpha   90.00
_cell.angle_beta   90.00
_cell.angle_gamma   90.00
#
_symmetry.space_group_name_H-M   'P 1'
#
loop_
_entity.id
_entity.type
_entity.pdbx_description
1 polymer ?
#
loop_
_entity_poly.entity_id
_entity_poly.type
_entity_poly.pdbx_seq_one_letter_code
_entity_poly.pdbx_strand_id
1 'polypeptide(L)' 'MTVKRRRTAGLPGPYGDADVEGDVVRTDALLDVLARREPLGGTDAALRLLGALVADVDSQRLSSVSITPST' A
#
# COMPACT_ATOMS: atom_id res chain seq x y z
N MET A 1 -17.35 -45.81 -33.50
CA MET A 1 -16.71 -45.87 -32.17
C MET A 1 -16.25 -44.47 -31.78
N THR A 2 -16.88 -43.81 -30.81
CA THR A 2 -16.56 -42.42 -30.43
C THR A 2 -15.77 -42.42 -29.12
N VAL A 3 -14.48 -42.07 -29.20
CA VAL A 3 -13.58 -41.98 -28.04
C VAL A 3 -13.90 -40.69 -27.28
N LYS A 4 -14.57 -40.82 -26.14
CA LYS A 4 -14.97 -39.71 -25.27
C LYS A 4 -13.73 -39.18 -24.54
N ARG A 5 -13.13 -38.11 -25.08
CA ARG A 5 -11.95 -37.44 -24.51
C ARG A 5 -12.30 -36.87 -23.12
N ARG A 6 -11.82 -37.52 -22.05
CA ARG A 6 -11.93 -37.03 -20.67
C ARG A 6 -11.28 -35.65 -20.60
N ARG A 7 -12.04 -34.61 -20.30
CA ARG A 7 -11.50 -33.32 -19.85
C ARG A 7 -10.91 -33.55 -18.46
N THR A 8 -9.59 -33.52 -18.34
CA THR A 8 -8.93 -33.28 -17.08
C THR A 8 -9.27 -31.85 -16.67
N ALA A 9 -10.10 -31.71 -15.62
CA ALA A 9 -10.21 -30.46 -14.90
C ALA A 9 -8.80 -30.09 -14.42
N GLY A 10 -8.21 -29.05 -15.00
CA GLY A 10 -6.96 -28.51 -14.53
C GLY A 10 -7.16 -28.06 -13.08
N LEU A 11 -6.30 -28.54 -12.18
CA LEU A 11 -6.21 -28.03 -10.82
C LEU A 11 -6.06 -26.49 -10.87
N PRO A 12 -6.67 -25.73 -9.95
CA PRO A 12 -6.27 -24.35 -9.71
C PRO A 12 -4.82 -24.38 -9.20
N GLY A 13 -3.87 -24.00 -10.06
CA GLY A 13 -2.47 -23.85 -9.67
C GLY A 13 -2.25 -22.57 -8.85
N PRO A 14 -1.13 -22.48 -8.11
CA PRO A 14 -0.81 -21.40 -7.16
C PRO A 14 -0.40 -20.07 -7.84
N TYR A 15 -0.94 -19.77 -9.02
CA TYR A 15 -0.57 -18.65 -9.89
C TYR A 15 -1.26 -17.32 -9.48
N GLY A 16 -1.55 -17.12 -8.19
CA GLY A 16 -2.24 -15.92 -7.73
C GLY A 16 -1.81 -15.45 -6.35
N ASP A 17 -1.44 -16.38 -5.46
CA ASP A 17 -1.06 -16.01 -4.08
C ASP A 17 0.36 -15.44 -3.99
N ALA A 18 1.31 -15.97 -4.76
CA ALA A 18 2.69 -15.51 -4.71
C ALA A 18 2.86 -14.07 -5.24
N ASP A 19 2.08 -13.70 -6.25
CA ASP A 19 2.09 -12.35 -6.82
C ASP A 19 1.42 -11.35 -5.85
N VAL A 20 0.31 -11.75 -5.21
CA VAL A 20 -0.37 -10.93 -4.20
C VAL A 20 0.50 -10.73 -2.96
N GLU A 21 1.15 -11.77 -2.45
CA GLU A 21 2.06 -11.66 -1.30
C GLU A 21 3.23 -10.73 -1.60
N GLY A 22 3.79 -10.80 -2.83
CA GLY A 22 4.82 -9.89 -3.30
C GLY A 22 4.37 -8.43 -3.33
N ASP A 23 3.15 -8.17 -3.79
CA ASP A 23 2.55 -6.85 -3.80
C ASP A 23 2.29 -6.31 -2.38
N VAL A 24 1.80 -7.16 -1.47
CA VAL A 24 1.58 -6.80 -0.06
C VAL A 24 2.90 -6.40 0.62
N VAL A 25 3.96 -7.21 0.48
CA VAL A 25 5.28 -6.92 1.05
C VAL A 25 5.84 -5.61 0.49
N ARG A 26 5.64 -5.35 -0.81
CA ARG A 26 6.08 -4.10 -1.43
C ARG A 26 5.30 -2.89 -0.90
N THR A 27 3.99 -3.03 -0.73
CA THR A 27 3.16 -1.97 -0.14
C THR A 27 3.58 -1.70 1.30
N ASP A 28 3.80 -2.73 2.11
CA ASP A 28 4.20 -2.58 3.51
C ASP A 28 5.54 -1.84 3.63
N ALA A 29 6.51 -2.18 2.79
CA ALA A 29 7.78 -1.45 2.72
C ALA A 29 7.62 0.04 2.37
N LEU A 30 6.66 0.40 1.50
CA LEU A 30 6.36 1.80 1.19
C LEU A 30 5.70 2.53 2.37
N LEU A 31 4.81 1.84 3.09
CA LEU A 31 4.18 2.37 4.29
C LEU A 31 5.20 2.59 5.41
N ASP A 32 6.17 1.71 5.55
CA ASP A 32 7.29 1.84 6.49
C ASP A 32 8.14 3.10 6.23
N VAL A 33 8.44 3.38 4.96
CA VAL A 33 9.17 4.59 4.55
C VAL A 33 8.38 5.85 4.93
N LEU A 34 7.07 5.85 4.69
CA LEU A 34 6.18 6.95 5.08
C LEU A 34 6.10 7.11 6.60
N ALA A 35 6.01 6.01 7.36
CA ALA A 35 5.99 6.04 8.81
C ALA A 35 7.28 6.66 9.39
N ARG A 36 8.42 6.45 8.72
CA ARG A 36 9.71 7.06 9.06
C ARG A 36 9.85 8.51 8.58
N ARG A 37 8.86 9.04 7.86
CA ARG A 37 8.88 10.37 7.22
C ARG A 37 10.02 10.54 6.23
N GLU A 38 10.44 9.44 5.64
CA GLU A 38 11.47 9.47 4.60
C GLU A 38 10.84 9.91 3.27
N PRO A 39 11.57 10.68 2.45
CA PRO A 39 11.07 11.12 1.17
C PRO A 39 10.86 9.92 0.23
N LEU A 40 9.62 9.74 -0.24
CA LEU A 40 9.31 8.76 -1.27
C LEU A 40 9.92 9.22 -2.61
N GLY A 41 10.92 8.49 -3.10
CA GLY A 41 11.50 8.71 -4.42
C GLY A 41 10.59 8.17 -5.53
N GLY A 42 10.52 8.88 -6.67
CA GLY A 42 9.89 8.36 -7.90
C GLY A 42 9.02 9.34 -8.67
N THR A 43 8.53 8.88 -9.82
CA THR A 43 7.58 9.60 -10.69
C THR A 43 6.12 9.22 -10.48
N ASP A 44 5.85 8.30 -9.56
CA ASP A 44 4.49 7.84 -9.27
C ASP A 44 3.68 8.97 -8.59
N ALA A 45 2.58 9.35 -9.24
CA ALA A 45 1.69 10.40 -8.76
C ALA A 45 1.00 10.00 -7.45
N ALA A 46 0.66 8.73 -7.25
CA ALA A 46 0.03 8.26 -6.03
C ALA A 46 0.97 8.40 -4.83
N LEU A 47 2.24 8.01 -5.00
CA LEU A 47 3.26 8.16 -3.95
C LEU A 47 3.53 9.62 -3.62
N ARG A 48 3.54 10.51 -4.61
CA ARG A 48 3.69 11.96 -4.40
C ARG A 48 2.51 12.55 -3.62
N LEU A 49 1.28 12.20 -3.98
CA LEU A 49 0.09 12.64 -3.26
C LEU A 49 0.08 12.13 -1.82
N LEU A 50 0.47 10.87 -1.61
CA LEU A 50 0.53 10.28 -0.28
C LEU A 50 1.60 10.94 0.59
N GLY A 51 2.79 11.22 0.05
CA GLY A 51 3.83 11.98 0.75
C GLY A 51 3.39 13.41 1.10
N ALA A 52 2.69 14.09 0.19
CA ALA A 52 2.14 15.43 0.45
C ALA A 52 1.08 15.43 1.56
N LEU A 53 0.20 14.43 1.58
CA LEU A 53 -0.83 14.27 2.62
C LEU A 53 -0.19 14.06 4.00
N VAL A 54 0.83 13.20 4.10
CA VAL A 54 1.54 12.97 5.37
C VAL A 54 2.19 14.25 5.89
N ALA A 55 2.84 15.02 5.01
CA ALA A 55 3.44 16.29 5.37
C ALA A 55 2.41 17.32 5.84
N ASP A 56 1.26 17.40 5.17
CA ASP A 56 0.15 18.29 5.57
C ASP A 56 -0.38 17.93 6.96
N VAL A 57 -0.65 16.65 7.23
CA VAL A 57 -1.09 16.18 8.55
C VAL A 57 -0.07 16.48 9.64
N ASP A 58 1.23 16.24 9.40
CA ASP A 58 2.28 16.57 10.36
C ASP A 58 2.31 18.08 10.65
N SER A 59 2.09 18.95 9.64
CA SER A 59 2.01 20.40 9.84
C SER A 59 0.81 20.83 10.71
N GLN A 60 -0.35 20.18 10.52
CA GLN A 60 -1.55 20.44 11.32
C GLN A 60 -1.39 19.95 12.77
N ARG A 61 -0.71 18.83 12.99
CA ARG A 61 -0.41 18.31 14.34
C ARG A 61 0.53 19.22 15.14
N LEU A 62 1.37 20.00 14.47
CA LEU A 62 2.21 21.01 15.10
C LEU A 62 1.45 22.32 15.38
N SER A 63 0.30 22.52 14.72
CA SER A 63 -0.56 23.69 14.91
C SER A 63 -1.55 23.55 16.08
N SER A 64 -1.61 22.41 16.77
CA SER A 64 -2.43 22.23 17.97
C SER A 64 -1.77 22.84 19.21
N VAL A 65 -1.64 24.17 19.20
CA VAL A 65 -1.34 24.94 20.40
C VAL A 65 -2.52 24.80 21.35
N SER A 66 -2.23 24.35 22.57
CA SER A 66 -3.18 24.21 23.67
C SER A 66 -3.94 25.52 23.91
N ILE A 67 -5.26 25.50 23.70
CA ILE A 67 -6.15 26.48 24.32
C ILE A 67 -6.13 26.15 25.81
N THR A 68 -5.22 26.77 26.57
CA THR A 68 -5.42 26.92 28.00
C THR A 68 -6.56 27.92 28.16
N PRO A 69 -7.74 27.53 28.68
CA PRO A 69 -8.77 28.51 28.99
C PRO A 69 -8.22 29.45 30.07
N SER A 70 -8.05 30.72 29.72
CA SER A 70 -7.74 31.75 30.72
C SER A 70 -8.90 31.82 31.70
N THR A 71 -8.61 31.60 32.99
CA THR A 71 -9.51 31.78 34.13
C THR A 71 -9.79 33.25 34.40
#